data_AF-M0KUI7-F1
#
_entry.id   AF-M0KUI7-F1
#
_cell.length_a   1.000
_cell.length_b   1.000
_cell.length_c   1.000
_cell.angle_alpha   90.00
_cell.angle_beta   90.00
_cell.angle_gamma   90.00
#
_symmetry.space_group_name_H-M   'P 1'
#
loop_
_entity.id
_entity.type
_entity.pdbx_description
1 polymer ?
#
loop_
_entity_poly.entity_id
_entity_poly.type
_entity_poly.pdbx_seq_one_letter_code
_entity_poly.pdbx_strand_id
1 'polypeptide(L)'
;MTEVNNRNGENGTAPAGGTRFAVGDRVADRDGDGTSAARVLDPDVGRADQVELGNTGQSVSDKNEQYPPDDRVVRVAFDSDLQVLPEDKNGSIAERVEEFAANWGVNIRTYDYPESRLIEL
;
A
#
# COMPACT_ATOMS: atom_id res chain seq x y z
N MET A 1 4.82 -27.43 44.66
CA MET A 1 4.27 -27.56 43.30
C MET A 1 4.35 -26.18 42.66
N THR A 2 5.17 -26.11 41.61
CA THR A 2 5.33 -25.06 40.59
C THR A 2 3.96 -24.66 40.02
N GLU A 3 3.62 -23.40 39.71
CA GLU A 3 3.98 -22.61 38.51
C GLU A 3 3.55 -21.13 38.71
N VAL A 4 4.41 -20.10 38.53
CA VAL A 4 4.64 -19.22 37.34
C VAL A 4 3.36 -18.83 36.56
N ASN A 5 3.11 -17.64 35.99
CA ASN A 5 3.76 -16.33 35.84
C ASN A 5 2.64 -15.42 35.24
N ASN A 6 2.43 -14.18 35.70
CA ASN A 6 3.05 -12.94 35.19
C ASN A 6 2.35 -12.31 33.96
N ARG A 7 1.96 -11.04 34.13
CA ARG A 7 1.71 -9.96 33.13
C ARG A 7 0.43 -9.99 32.28
N ASN A 8 -0.61 -9.33 32.79
CA ASN A 8 -1.51 -8.57 31.93
C ASN A 8 -0.94 -7.15 31.80
N GLY A 9 -0.13 -6.92 30.77
CA GLY A 9 0.25 -5.58 30.32
C GLY A 9 -0.95 -4.95 29.62
N GLU A 10 -1.67 -4.09 30.34
CA GLU A 10 -2.76 -3.31 29.78
C GLU A 10 -2.21 -2.17 28.91
N ASN A 11 -2.86 -2.02 27.75
CA ASN A 11 -2.91 -0.83 26.90
C ASN A 11 -1.60 -0.32 26.31
N GLY A 12 -1.11 -1.03 25.30
CA GLY A 12 -0.51 -0.35 24.14
C GLY A 12 -1.59 0.49 23.47
N THR A 13 -1.55 1.80 23.69
CA THR A 13 -2.30 2.79 22.91
C THR A 13 -1.90 2.62 21.44
N ALA A 14 -2.75 1.99 20.64
CA ALA A 14 -2.64 2.05 19.19
C ALA A 14 -2.75 3.53 18.78
N PRO A 15 -1.79 4.11 18.02
CA PRO A 15 -1.95 5.46 17.52
C PRO A 15 -3.15 5.52 16.57
N ALA A 16 -3.89 6.62 16.67
CA ALA A 16 -5.17 6.87 16.03
C ALA A 16 -5.19 6.51 14.54
N GLY A 17 -5.99 5.50 14.19
CA GLY A 17 -6.25 5.09 12.80
C GLY A 17 -7.03 6.16 12.04
N GLY A 18 -6.30 7.01 11.32
CA GLY A 18 -6.84 7.89 10.30
C GLY A 18 -6.97 7.13 8.99
N THR A 19 -8.19 7.10 8.44
CA THR A 19 -8.60 6.70 7.09
C THR A 19 -7.89 5.50 6.44
N ARG A 20 -8.50 4.33 6.61
CA ARG A 20 -8.03 3.04 6.10
C ARG A 20 -8.48 2.87 4.64
N PHE A 21 -7.63 3.19 3.68
CA PHE A 21 -7.98 3.00 2.26
C PHE A 21 -8.46 1.57 1.98
N ALA A 22 -9.41 1.41 1.06
CA ALA A 22 -9.90 0.15 0.56
C ALA A 22 -9.37 -0.14 -0.85
N VAL A 23 -9.33 -1.42 -1.24
CA VAL A 23 -8.99 -1.82 -2.61
C VAL A 23 -9.95 -1.14 -3.59
N GLY A 24 -9.40 -0.42 -4.56
CA GLY A 24 -10.14 0.36 -5.55
C GLY A 24 -10.33 1.84 -5.23
N ASP A 25 -10.02 2.29 -4.01
CA ASP A 25 -10.08 3.71 -3.67
C ASP A 25 -9.16 4.54 -4.57
N ARG A 26 -9.60 5.78 -4.85
CA ARG A 26 -8.79 6.74 -5.61
C ARG A 26 -7.94 7.55 -4.65
N VAL A 27 -6.65 7.57 -4.93
CA VAL A 27 -5.67 8.33 -4.15
C VAL A 27 -4.76 9.11 -5.07
N ALA A 28 -4.10 10.14 -4.54
CA ALA A 28 -2.98 10.80 -5.18
C ALA A 28 -1.76 10.78 -4.26
N ASP A 29 -0.59 10.83 -4.89
CA ASP A 29 0.67 11.07 -4.22
C ASP A 29 0.78 12.56 -3.85
N ARG A 30 0.85 12.87 -2.55
CA ARG A 30 1.00 14.24 -2.05
C ARG A 30 2.30 14.91 -2.50
N ASP A 31 3.38 14.14 -2.61
CA ASP A 31 4.71 14.65 -2.98
C ASP A 31 4.95 14.62 -4.49
N GLY A 32 3.99 14.07 -5.24
CA GLY A 32 3.98 14.07 -6.70
C GLY A 32 3.44 15.38 -7.27
N ASP A 33 2.76 15.28 -8.42
CA ASP A 33 2.01 16.40 -9.00
C ASP A 33 0.70 16.68 -8.23
N GLY A 34 0.33 15.84 -7.26
CA GLY A 34 -0.92 15.93 -6.49
C GLY A 34 -2.18 15.74 -7.32
N THR A 35 -2.05 15.41 -8.61
CA THR A 35 -3.17 15.32 -9.56
C THR A 35 -3.24 13.98 -10.29
N SER A 36 -2.13 13.23 -10.33
CA SER A 36 -2.12 11.89 -10.91
C SER A 36 -2.86 10.92 -9.99
N ALA A 37 -4.09 10.58 -10.40
CA ALA A 37 -4.91 9.62 -9.70
C ALA A 37 -4.33 8.20 -9.81
N ALA A 38 -4.32 7.50 -8.69
CA ALA A 38 -3.98 6.10 -8.57
C ALA A 38 -5.10 5.32 -7.88
N ARG A 39 -5.10 4.00 -8.09
CA ARG A 39 -6.00 3.06 -7.43
C ARG A 39 -5.25 2.22 -6.44
N VAL A 40 -5.84 2.06 -5.25
CA VAL A 40 -5.34 1.15 -4.23
C VAL A 40 -5.52 -0.30 -4.69
N LEU A 41 -4.43 -1.05 -4.72
CA LEU A 41 -4.40 -2.47 -5.04
C LEU A 41 -4.28 -3.33 -3.78
N ASP A 42 -3.47 -2.89 -2.81
CA ASP A 42 -3.31 -3.53 -1.51
C ASP A 42 -3.19 -2.44 -0.42
N PRO A 43 -4.16 -2.35 0.50
CA PRO A 43 -4.13 -1.32 1.54
C PRO A 43 -3.17 -1.63 2.70
N ASP A 44 -2.58 -2.82 2.79
CA ASP A 44 -1.69 -3.18 3.90
C ASP A 44 -0.60 -4.18 3.46
N VAL A 45 0.43 -3.67 2.80
CA VAL A 45 1.61 -4.47 2.39
C VAL A 45 2.52 -4.78 3.59
N GLY A 46 2.48 -3.94 4.63
CA GLY A 46 3.36 -4.02 5.80
C GLY A 46 3.81 -2.64 6.29
N ARG A 47 4.84 -2.61 7.14
CA ARG A 47 5.44 -1.37 7.66
C ARG A 47 6.51 -0.81 6.70
N ALA A 48 6.63 0.51 6.61
CA ALA A 48 7.52 1.17 5.67
C ALA A 48 9.01 0.82 5.87
N ASP A 49 9.44 0.54 7.10
CA ASP A 49 10.79 0.08 7.45
C ASP A 49 11.05 -1.40 7.14
N GLN A 50 10.02 -2.16 6.76
CA GLN A 50 10.10 -3.61 6.49
C GLN A 50 9.87 -3.95 5.03
N VAL A 51 9.07 -3.16 4.31
CA VAL A 51 8.78 -3.40 2.89
C VAL A 51 9.97 -2.94 2.04
N GLU A 52 10.63 -3.88 1.36
CA GLU A 52 11.76 -3.60 0.46
C GLU A 52 11.29 -3.16 -0.94
N LEU A 53 11.97 -2.16 -1.49
CA LEU A 53 11.75 -1.67 -2.84
C LEU A 53 12.54 -2.52 -3.85
N GLY A 54 11.94 -3.64 -4.26
CA GLY A 54 12.56 -4.58 -5.19
C GLY A 54 13.94 -5.06 -4.70
N ASN A 55 14.88 -5.26 -5.62
CA ASN A 55 16.23 -5.76 -5.28
C ASN A 55 17.23 -4.64 -4.92
N THR A 56 16.75 -3.49 -4.46
CA THR A 56 17.63 -2.35 -4.14
C THR A 56 18.29 -2.46 -2.77
N GLY A 57 17.76 -3.32 -1.89
CA GLY A 57 18.16 -3.38 -0.48
C GLY A 57 17.75 -2.14 0.32
N GLN A 58 16.85 -1.31 -0.23
CA GLN A 58 16.28 -0.13 0.43
C GLN A 58 14.81 -0.41 0.75
N SER A 59 14.38 -0.03 1.94
CA SER A 59 12.98 -0.07 2.36
C SER A 59 12.18 1.08 1.76
N VAL A 60 10.85 1.01 1.85
CA VAL A 60 9.96 2.14 1.52
C VAL A 60 10.35 3.36 2.37
N SER A 61 10.66 3.18 3.66
CA SER A 61 11.06 4.28 4.54
C SER A 61 12.38 4.95 4.11
N ASP A 62 13.34 4.21 3.57
CA ASP A 62 14.63 4.77 3.08
C ASP A 62 14.46 5.73 1.88
N LYS A 63 13.34 5.63 1.16
CA LYS A 63 12.99 6.54 0.05
C LYS A 63 11.96 7.60 0.43
N ASN A 64 11.44 7.53 1.66
CA ASN A 64 10.34 8.33 2.17
C ASN A 64 10.67 8.82 3.60
N GLU A 65 11.89 9.31 3.81
CA GLU A 65 12.45 9.66 5.13
C GLU A 65 11.64 10.74 5.88
N GLN A 66 10.82 11.51 5.16
CA GLN A 66 9.92 12.52 5.70
C GLN A 66 8.63 11.97 6.33
N TYR A 67 8.34 10.68 6.11
CA TYR A 67 7.18 9.98 6.66
C TYR A 67 7.60 9.00 7.77
N PRO A 68 6.69 8.63 8.70
CA PRO A 68 7.04 7.73 9.78
C PRO A 68 7.53 6.37 9.25
N PRO A 69 8.65 5.81 9.77
CA PRO A 69 9.17 4.52 9.30
C PRO A 69 8.27 3.34 9.70
N ASP A 70 7.41 3.52 10.71
CA ASP A 70 6.39 2.57 11.12
C ASP A 70 5.05 2.75 10.40
N ASP A 71 4.97 3.69 9.46
CA ASP A 71 3.77 3.92 8.66
C ASP A 71 3.42 2.68 7.83
N ARG A 72 2.12 2.50 7.61
CA ARG A 72 1.64 1.40 6.78
C ARG A 72 2.00 1.68 5.33
N VAL A 73 2.35 0.64 4.58
CA VAL A 73 2.58 0.73 3.15
C VAL A 73 1.33 0.33 2.39
N VAL A 74 0.93 1.18 1.45
CA VAL A 74 -0.17 0.98 0.52
C VAL A 74 0.40 0.79 -0.88
N ARG A 75 -0.03 -0.28 -1.56
CA ARG A 75 0.29 -0.52 -2.97
C ARG A 75 -0.75 0.10 -3.87
N VAL A 76 -0.30 0.86 -4.86
CA VAL A 76 -1.16 1.53 -5.83
C VAL A 76 -0.69 1.29 -7.26
N ALA A 77 -1.59 1.51 -8.23
CA ALA A 77 -1.25 1.68 -9.65
C ALA A 77 -1.92 2.94 -10.19
N PHE A 78 -1.19 3.74 -10.98
CA PHE A 78 -1.73 4.97 -11.55
C PHE A 78 -2.79 4.68 -12.62
N ASP A 79 -3.82 5.52 -12.70
CA ASP A 79 -4.91 5.39 -13.67
C ASP A 79 -4.35 5.30 -15.11
N SER A 80 -3.23 5.98 -15.41
CA SER A 80 -2.52 5.90 -16.70
C SER A 80 -1.99 4.51 -17.03
N ASP A 81 -1.49 3.76 -16.03
CA ASP A 81 -1.01 2.39 -16.21
C ASP A 81 -2.18 1.40 -16.29
N LEU A 82 -3.33 1.73 -15.72
CA LEU A 82 -4.53 0.89 -15.71
C LEU A 82 -5.35 0.96 -17.01
N GLN A 83 -5.09 1.92 -17.90
CA GLN A 83 -5.82 2.07 -19.18
C GLN A 83 -5.71 0.86 -20.12
N VAL A 84 -4.71 0.00 -19.90
CA VAL A 84 -4.53 -1.24 -20.66
C VAL A 84 -5.47 -2.37 -20.19
N LEU A 85 -6.08 -2.23 -19.01
CA LEU A 85 -7.00 -3.22 -18.49
C LEU A 85 -8.32 -3.19 -19.26
N PRO A 86 -8.81 -4.33 -19.75
CA PRO A 86 -10.11 -4.40 -20.39
C PRO A 86 -11.21 -4.00 -19.38
N GLU A 87 -12.11 -3.11 -19.80
CA GLU A 87 -13.18 -2.54 -18.95
C GLU A 87 -14.20 -3.59 -18.51
N ASP A 88 -14.45 -4.60 -19.35
CA ASP A 88 -15.55 -5.58 -19.20
C ASP A 88 -15.22 -6.78 -18.30
N LYS A 89 -14.19 -6.70 -17.45
CA LYS A 89 -13.82 -7.78 -16.55
C LYS A 89 -14.44 -7.62 -15.16
N ASN A 90 -15.05 -8.71 -14.68
CA ASN A 90 -15.49 -8.85 -13.29
C ASN A 90 -14.29 -8.94 -12.34
N GLY A 91 -14.49 -8.56 -11.07
CA GLY A 91 -13.46 -8.61 -10.02
C GLY A 91 -13.00 -7.24 -9.55
N SER A 92 -12.32 -7.22 -8.40
CA SER A 92 -11.67 -6.03 -7.88
C SER A 92 -10.53 -5.57 -8.79
N ILE A 93 -10.10 -4.31 -8.65
CA ILE A 93 -8.98 -3.80 -9.46
C ILE A 93 -7.68 -4.58 -9.23
N ALA A 94 -7.44 -5.06 -8.00
CA ALA A 94 -6.29 -5.87 -7.65
C ALA A 94 -6.29 -7.21 -8.39
N GLU A 95 -7.41 -7.94 -8.34
CA GLU A 95 -7.58 -9.21 -9.07
C GLU A 95 -7.45 -9.00 -10.57
N ARG A 96 -8.00 -7.91 -11.11
CA ARG A 96 -7.90 -7.60 -12.54
C ARG A 96 -6.46 -7.33 -12.97
N VAL A 97 -5.68 -6.62 -12.17
CA VAL A 97 -4.25 -6.40 -12.42
C VAL A 97 -3.47 -7.72 -12.40
N GLU A 98 -3.70 -8.56 -11.39
CA GLU A 98 -3.04 -9.86 -11.25
C GLU A 98 -3.39 -10.81 -12.41
N GLU A 99 -4.68 -10.95 -12.71
CA GLU A 99 -5.15 -11.74 -13.86
C GLU A 99 -4.58 -11.23 -15.18
N PHE A 100 -4.47 -9.91 -15.33
CA PHE A 100 -3.98 -9.33 -16.58
C PHE A 100 -2.49 -9.65 -16.77
N ALA A 101 -1.70 -9.52 -15.71
CA ALA A 101 -0.30 -9.92 -15.71
C ALA A 101 -0.15 -11.42 -16.00
N ALA A 102 -0.97 -12.28 -15.39
CA ALA A 102 -0.88 -13.74 -15.57
C ALA A 102 -1.28 -14.20 -16.97
N ASN A 103 -2.34 -13.62 -17.57
CA ASN A 103 -2.89 -14.09 -18.85
C ASN A 103 -2.14 -13.54 -20.07
N TRP A 104 -1.64 -12.29 -19.98
CA TRP A 104 -1.05 -11.60 -21.14
C TRP A 104 0.43 -11.26 -20.95
N GLY A 105 1.02 -11.54 -19.79
CA GLY A 105 2.42 -11.22 -19.49
C GLY A 105 2.71 -9.72 -19.45
N VAL A 106 1.67 -8.88 -19.36
CA VAL A 106 1.82 -7.42 -19.28
C VAL A 106 2.01 -7.02 -17.83
N ASN A 107 3.16 -6.43 -17.53
CA ASN A 107 3.46 -5.96 -16.19
C ASN A 107 2.93 -4.53 -15.99
N ILE A 108 1.85 -4.39 -15.25
CA ILE A 108 1.32 -3.09 -14.81
C ILE A 108 2.21 -2.56 -13.70
N ARG A 109 2.68 -1.32 -13.83
CA ARG A 109 3.55 -0.72 -12.83
C ARG A 109 2.76 -0.49 -11.55
N THR A 110 3.36 -0.90 -10.44
CA THR A 110 2.83 -0.70 -9.09
C THR A 110 3.84 0.07 -8.26
N TYR A 111 3.33 0.80 -7.28
CA TYR A 111 4.10 1.69 -6.43
C TYR A 111 3.68 1.47 -4.98
N ASP A 112 4.67 1.38 -4.09
CA ASP A 112 4.47 1.16 -2.67
C ASP A 112 4.81 2.47 -1.93
N TYR A 113 3.82 3.07 -1.28
CA TYR A 113 3.95 4.34 -0.58
C TYR A 113 3.54 4.23 0.90
N PRO A 114 4.14 5.03 1.81
CA PRO A 114 3.58 5.22 3.13
C PRO A 114 2.14 5.76 3.02
N GLU A 115 1.21 5.23 3.82
CA GLU A 115 -0.20 5.60 3.84
C GLU A 115 -0.36 7.12 4.03
N SER A 116 0.45 7.71 4.91
CA SER A 116 0.41 9.15 5.22
C SER A 116 0.90 10.05 4.08
N ARG A 117 1.57 9.51 3.06
CA ARG A 117 1.95 10.20 1.80
C ARG A 117 0.77 10.32 0.83
N LEU A 118 -0.22 9.45 0.96
CA LEU A 118 -1.37 9.44 0.08
C LEU A 118 -2.46 10.41 0.56
N ILE A 119 -3.23 10.94 -0.39
CA ILE A 119 -4.44 11.72 -0.14
C ILE A 119 -5.60 11.13 -0.93
N GLU A 120 -6.80 11.14 -0.36
CA GLU A 120 -8.02 10.74 -1.05
C GLU A 120 -8.42 11.80 -2.10
N LEU A 121 -8.94 11.36 -3.25
CA LEU A 121 -9.37 12.21 -4.37
C LEU A 121 -10.90 12.24 -4.54
#